data_AF-A0A2S9FNS3-F1
#
_entry.id   AF-A0A2S9FNS3-F1
#
_cell.length_a   1.000
_cell.length_b   1.000
_cell.length_c   1.000
_cell.angle_alpha   90.00
_cell.angle_beta   90.00
_cell.angle_gamma   90.00
#
_symmetry.space_group_name_H-M   'P 1'
#
loop_
_entity.id
_entity.type
_entity.pdbx_description
1 polymer ?
#
loop_
_entity_poly.entity_id
_entity_poly.type
_entity_poly.pdbx_seq_one_letter_code
_entity_poly.pdbx_strand_id
1 'polypeptide(L)'
;QLAIDKHNAANPGCQVQLKPFDTEGDPQKATAIAPQIVDDQYTIGLVGPAFSGETKATGGVFDQAGLVAATASATNVTLSENGWKTFFRGLANDGVQGPSVANYLKNTLGHKKVCVVD
;
A
#
# COMPACT_ATOMS: atom_id res chain seq x y z
N GLN A 1 9.74 8.41 9.05
CA GLN A 1 10.44 8.83 10.27
C GLN A 1 9.58 9.72 11.17
N LEU A 2 9.18 10.93 10.74
CA LEU A 2 8.43 11.90 11.58
C LEU A 2 7.26 11.32 12.41
N ALA A 3 6.44 10.46 11.81
CA ALA A 3 5.29 9.85 12.51
C ALA A 3 5.71 8.96 13.69
N ILE A 4 6.82 8.24 13.55
CA ILE A 4 7.37 7.37 14.60
C ILE A 4 7.95 8.22 15.72
N ASP A 5 8.70 9.26 15.38
CA ASP A 5 9.29 10.16 16.38
C ASP A 5 8.19 10.80 17.24
N LYS A 6 7.11 11.26 16.60
CA LYS A 6 5.93 11.80 17.31
C LYS A 6 5.22 10.75 18.17
N HIS A 7 5.04 9.53 17.66
CA HIS A 7 4.45 8.43 18.44
C HIS A 7 5.29 8.12 19.68
N ASN A 8 6.60 7.93 19.50
CA ASN A 8 7.53 7.57 20.55
C ASN A 8 7.64 8.68 21.61
N ALA A 9 7.68 9.95 21.21
CA ALA A 9 7.67 11.07 22.14
C ALA A 9 6.39 11.13 22.99
N ALA A 10 5.24 10.80 22.41
CA ALA A 10 3.97 10.78 23.12
C ALA A 10 3.73 9.50 23.95
N ASN A 11 4.45 8.41 23.68
CA ASN A 11 4.21 7.09 24.28
C ASN A 11 5.48 6.44 24.86
N PRO A 12 6.09 6.97 25.95
CA PRO A 12 7.36 6.46 26.49
C PRO A 12 7.38 4.97 26.84
N GLY A 13 6.23 4.38 27.19
CA GLY A 13 6.09 2.95 27.52
C GLY A 13 5.77 2.03 26.33
N CYS A 14 5.59 2.58 25.13
CA CYS A 14 5.27 1.83 23.91
C CYS A 14 6.04 2.44 22.74
N GLN A 15 7.32 2.08 22.64
CA GLN A 15 8.19 2.57 21.57
C GLN A 15 8.10 1.65 20.35
N VAL A 16 8.04 2.23 19.17
CA VAL A 16 8.08 1.50 17.89
C VAL A 16 9.29 1.91 17.06
N GLN A 17 9.72 1.02 16.15
CA GLN A 17 10.84 1.25 15.24
C GLN A 17 10.41 0.97 13.80
N LEU A 18 11.09 1.60 12.83
CA LEU A 18 10.95 1.28 11.42
C LEU A 18 12.11 0.41 10.98
N LYS A 19 11.81 -0.79 10.47
CA LYS A 19 12.77 -1.62 9.76
C LYS A 19 12.51 -1.49 8.25
N PRO A 20 13.39 -0.80 7.49
CA PRO A 20 13.19 -0.62 6.07
C PRO A 20 13.57 -1.88 5.28
N PHE A 21 12.85 -2.11 4.18
CA PHE A 21 13.17 -3.12 3.18
C PHE A 21 13.10 -2.47 1.80
N ASP A 22 14.12 -2.69 0.97
CA ASP A 22 14.18 -2.14 -0.39
C ASP A 22 13.87 -3.24 -1.41
N THR A 23 12.76 -3.07 -2.10
CA THR A 23 12.27 -3.94 -3.16
C THR A 23 12.56 -3.37 -4.55
N GLU A 24 13.07 -2.14 -4.64
CA GLU A 24 13.28 -1.39 -5.90
C GLU A 24 12.02 -1.24 -6.77
N GLY A 25 10.82 -1.41 -6.20
CA GLY A 25 9.57 -1.45 -6.95
C GLY A 25 9.36 -2.72 -7.78
N ASP A 26 10.21 -3.74 -7.60
CA ASP A 26 10.21 -4.97 -8.36
C ASP A 26 9.39 -6.07 -7.64
N PRO A 27 8.36 -6.65 -8.29
CA PRO A 27 7.55 -7.70 -7.67
C PRO A 27 8.34 -8.95 -7.26
N GLN A 28 9.36 -9.35 -8.01
CA GLN A 28 10.16 -10.53 -7.70
C GLN A 28 11.03 -10.29 -6.45
N LYS A 29 11.64 -9.12 -6.32
CA LYS A 29 12.37 -8.71 -5.11
C LYS A 29 11.44 -8.64 -3.91
N ALA A 30 10.24 -8.07 -4.06
CA ALA A 30 9.23 -8.05 -3.03
C ALA A 30 8.85 -9.47 -2.56
N THR A 31 8.64 -10.41 -3.49
CA THR A 31 8.38 -11.82 -3.16
C THR A 31 9.54 -12.49 -2.42
N ALA A 32 10.79 -12.17 -2.77
CA ALA A 32 11.96 -12.71 -2.06
C ALA A 32 12.13 -12.15 -0.64
N ILE A 33 11.67 -10.92 -0.40
CA ILE A 33 11.76 -10.23 0.90
C ILE A 33 10.58 -10.59 1.82
N ALA A 34 9.38 -10.83 1.29
CA ALA A 34 8.17 -11.06 2.09
C ALA A 34 8.33 -12.15 3.18
N PRO A 35 8.98 -13.31 2.95
CA PRO A 35 9.28 -14.30 3.99
C PRO A 35 10.06 -13.71 5.17
N GLN A 36 11.07 -12.89 4.89
CA GLN A 36 11.91 -12.27 5.93
C GLN A 36 11.13 -11.31 6.83
N ILE A 37 10.07 -10.69 6.29
CA ILE A 37 9.18 -9.80 7.04
C ILE A 37 8.27 -10.61 7.96
N VAL A 38 7.65 -11.68 7.44
CA VAL A 38 6.71 -12.51 8.22
C VAL A 38 7.42 -13.39 9.26
N ASP A 39 8.67 -13.79 9.00
CA ASP A 39 9.47 -14.58 9.92
C ASP A 39 10.07 -13.74 11.07
N ASP A 40 10.05 -12.41 10.95
CA ASP A 40 10.51 -11.51 12.01
C ASP A 40 9.44 -11.35 13.10
N GLN A 41 9.65 -12.05 14.22
CA GLN A 41 8.75 -12.06 15.38
C GLN A 41 8.46 -10.67 15.99
N TYR A 42 9.27 -9.65 15.70
CA TYR A 42 9.08 -8.29 16.20
C TYR A 42 8.26 -7.42 15.23
N THR A 43 7.97 -7.90 14.02
CA THR A 43 7.13 -7.19 13.06
C THR A 43 5.66 -7.28 13.48
N ILE A 44 5.10 -6.17 13.93
CA ILE A 44 3.70 -6.07 14.35
C ILE A 44 2.75 -5.59 13.24
N GLY A 45 3.30 -5.16 12.11
CA GLY A 45 2.56 -4.64 10.96
C GLY A 45 3.49 -4.13 9.88
N LEU A 46 2.95 -3.97 8.67
CA LEU A 46 3.69 -3.52 7.50
C LEU A 46 3.09 -2.23 6.94
N VAL A 47 3.96 -1.25 6.67
CA VAL A 47 3.62 -0.09 5.83
C VAL A 47 4.16 -0.36 4.43
N GLY A 48 3.27 -0.69 3.50
CA GLY A 48 3.59 -1.15 2.16
C GLY A 48 2.92 -2.49 1.80
N PRO A 49 3.27 -3.10 0.66
CA PRO A 49 4.19 -2.60 -0.36
C PRO A 49 3.72 -1.29 -1.02
N ALA A 50 4.65 -0.57 -1.65
CA ALA A 50 4.37 0.75 -2.23
C ALA A 50 3.65 0.64 -3.58
N PHE A 51 4.04 -0.29 -4.44
CA PHE A 51 3.50 -0.42 -5.79
C PHE A 51 2.48 -1.55 -5.92
N SER A 52 1.50 -1.35 -6.79
CA SER A 52 0.42 -2.32 -7.03
C SER A 52 0.94 -3.71 -7.47
N GLY A 53 2.02 -3.77 -8.24
CA GLY A 53 2.62 -5.04 -8.68
C GLY A 53 3.19 -5.85 -7.51
N GLU A 54 3.88 -5.19 -6.58
CA GLU A 54 4.44 -5.80 -5.38
C GLU A 54 3.33 -6.28 -4.45
N THR A 55 2.35 -5.42 -4.18
CA THR A 55 1.19 -5.78 -3.34
C THR A 55 0.46 -6.98 -3.92
N LYS A 56 0.28 -7.04 -5.24
CA LYS A 56 -0.32 -8.19 -5.92
C LYS A 56 0.50 -9.47 -5.71
N ALA A 57 1.83 -9.37 -5.78
CA ALA A 57 2.73 -10.50 -5.66
C ALA A 57 2.86 -11.04 -4.22
N THR A 58 2.73 -10.18 -3.21
CA THR A 58 3.01 -10.56 -1.80
C THR A 58 1.80 -10.56 -0.89
N GLY A 59 0.66 -9.97 -1.29
CA GLY A 59 -0.50 -9.81 -0.40
C GLY A 59 -1.02 -11.13 0.18
N GLY A 60 -0.99 -12.22 -0.59
CA GLY A 60 -1.35 -13.55 -0.11
C GLY A 60 -0.41 -14.09 0.97
N VAL A 61 0.88 -13.75 0.91
CA VAL A 61 1.87 -14.16 1.94
C VAL A 61 1.56 -13.47 3.27
N PHE A 62 1.31 -12.15 3.24
CA PHE A 62 0.96 -11.40 4.44
C PHE A 62 -0.40 -11.82 5.01
N ASP A 63 -1.38 -12.09 4.15
CA ASP A 63 -2.70 -12.55 4.58
C ASP A 63 -2.67 -13.93 5.25
N GLN A 64 -1.93 -14.88 4.67
CA GLN A 64 -1.73 -16.20 5.27
C GLN A 64 -1.00 -16.12 6.62
N ALA A 65 -0.03 -15.20 6.75
CA ALA A 65 0.68 -14.95 8.01
C ALA A 65 -0.16 -14.17 9.04
N GLY A 66 -1.33 -13.65 8.65
CA GLY A 66 -2.13 -12.76 9.50
C GLY A 66 -1.47 -11.40 9.76
N LEU A 67 -0.48 -11.01 8.95
CA LEU A 67 0.26 -9.76 9.11
C LEU A 67 -0.47 -8.63 8.38
N VAL A 68 -0.96 -7.65 9.15
CA VAL A 68 -1.62 -6.46 8.57
C VAL A 68 -0.63 -5.64 7.74
N ALA A 69 -1.02 -5.35 6.51
CA ALA A 69 -0.26 -4.54 5.56
C ALA A 69 -1.09 -3.36 5.06
N ALA A 70 -0.59 -2.14 5.25
CA ALA A 70 -1.24 -0.91 4.85
C ALA A 70 -0.40 -0.13 3.84
N THR A 71 -0.92 0.08 2.64
CA THR A 71 -0.24 0.84 1.58
C THR A 71 -0.72 2.28 1.48
N ALA A 72 0.20 3.20 1.19
CA ALA A 72 -0.09 4.61 0.93
C ALA A 72 -0.22 4.93 -0.57
N SER A 73 0.04 3.97 -1.47
CA SER A 73 0.18 4.27 -2.91
C SER A 73 -0.28 3.18 -3.88
N ALA A 74 -0.58 1.95 -3.45
CA ALA A 74 -1.06 0.93 -4.38
C ALA A 74 -2.55 1.13 -4.73
N THR A 75 -2.82 1.55 -5.96
CA THR A 75 -4.16 1.99 -6.41
C THR A 75 -4.91 0.98 -7.25
N ASN A 76 -4.28 -0.11 -7.69
CA ASN A 76 -4.94 -1.09 -8.56
C ASN A 76 -6.21 -1.63 -7.89
N VAL A 77 -7.31 -1.60 -8.65
CA VAL A 77 -8.66 -1.94 -8.18
C VAL A 77 -8.71 -3.37 -7.66
N THR A 78 -8.11 -4.31 -8.40
CA THR A 78 -8.19 -5.74 -8.14
C THR A 78 -7.53 -6.16 -6.83
N LEU A 79 -6.66 -5.34 -6.23
CA LEU A 79 -6.04 -5.63 -4.93
C LEU A 79 -7.08 -5.84 -3.83
N SER A 80 -8.21 -5.12 -3.89
CA SER A 80 -9.30 -5.25 -2.91
C SER A 80 -10.24 -6.44 -3.17
N GLU A 81 -10.02 -7.19 -4.24
CA GLU A 81 -10.88 -8.30 -4.66
C GLU A 81 -10.29 -9.67 -4.30
N ASN A 82 -9.04 -9.71 -3.82
CA ASN A 82 -8.33 -10.96 -3.51
C ASN A 82 -8.80 -11.67 -2.23
N GLY A 83 -9.77 -11.11 -1.51
CA GLY A 83 -10.28 -11.69 -0.27
C GLY A 83 -9.35 -11.59 0.94
N TRP A 84 -8.24 -10.86 0.82
CA TRP A 84 -7.31 -10.62 1.91
C TRP A 84 -7.96 -9.81 3.04
N LYS A 85 -7.84 -10.30 4.27
CA LYS A 85 -8.35 -9.67 5.49
C LYS A 85 -7.34 -8.73 6.13
N THR A 86 -6.08 -8.85 5.73
CA THR A 86 -4.94 -8.10 6.27
C THR A 86 -4.56 -6.87 5.43
N PHE A 87 -5.16 -6.70 4.25
CA PHE A 87 -4.81 -5.63 3.32
C PHE A 87 -5.65 -4.37 3.56
N PHE A 88 -4.96 -3.25 3.75
CA PHE A 88 -5.56 -1.93 3.86
C PHE A 88 -4.84 -0.94 2.94
N ARG A 89 -5.56 0.10 2.48
CA ARG A 89 -4.96 1.20 1.73
C ARG A 89 -5.49 2.54 2.23
N GLY A 90 -4.61 3.54 2.31
CA GLY A 90 -4.93 4.88 2.82
C GLY A 90 -5.52 5.83 1.77
N LEU A 91 -5.66 5.38 0.53
CA LEU A 91 -6.10 6.18 -0.61
C LEU A 91 -7.17 5.45 -1.44
N ALA A 92 -7.90 6.21 -2.26
CA ALA A 92 -8.87 5.66 -3.19
C ALA A 92 -8.19 4.80 -4.27
N ASN A 93 -8.88 3.78 -4.80
CA ASN A 93 -8.36 2.98 -5.91
C ASN A 93 -8.56 3.70 -7.27
N ASP A 94 -7.97 3.17 -8.35
CA ASP A 94 -8.05 3.76 -9.70
C ASP A 94 -9.50 3.85 -10.22
N GLY A 95 -10.36 2.94 -9.77
CA GLY A 95 -11.80 2.92 -10.10
C GLY A 95 -12.57 4.10 -9.52
N VAL A 96 -12.03 4.77 -8.50
CA VAL A 96 -12.58 6.03 -7.96
C VAL A 96 -11.81 7.22 -8.50
N GLN A 97 -10.47 7.15 -8.53
CA GLN A 97 -9.62 8.26 -8.95
C GLN A 97 -9.85 8.63 -10.43
N GLY A 98 -9.88 7.65 -11.34
CA GLY A 98 -10.05 7.88 -12.78
C GLY A 98 -11.37 8.61 -13.12
N PRO A 99 -12.53 8.08 -12.70
CA PRO A 99 -13.81 8.76 -12.92
C PRO A 99 -13.88 10.15 -12.27
N SER A 100 -13.24 10.33 -11.11
CA SER A 100 -13.21 11.64 -10.43
C SER A 100 -12.47 12.68 -11.26
N VAL A 101 -11.30 12.34 -11.80
CA VAL A 101 -10.54 13.23 -12.69
C VAL A 101 -11.31 13.50 -13.99
N ALA A 102 -11.90 12.47 -14.60
CA ALA A 102 -12.70 12.63 -15.81
C ALA A 102 -13.91 13.56 -15.59
N ASN A 103 -14.60 13.43 -14.47
CA ASN A 103 -15.72 14.28 -14.10
C ASN A 103 -15.30 15.72 -13.85
N TYR A 104 -14.15 15.97 -13.22
CA TYR A 104 -13.61 17.30 -13.04
C TYR A 104 -13.27 17.98 -14.38
N LEU A 105 -12.57 17.26 -15.28
CA LEU A 105 -12.23 17.76 -16.61
C LEU A 105 -13.47 18.14 -17.43
N LYS A 106 -14.51 17.30 -17.39
CA LYS A 106 -15.75 17.52 -18.14
C LYS A 106 -16.61 18.63 -17.53
N ASN A 107 -16.90 18.54 -16.23
CA ASN A 107 -17.96 19.32 -15.59
C ASN A 107 -17.45 20.64 -15.00
N THR A 108 -16.18 20.70 -14.59
CA THR A 108 -15.58 21.92 -14.01
C THR A 108 -14.76 22.68 -15.04
N LEU A 109 -13.92 21.98 -15.81
CA LEU A 109 -13.05 22.61 -16.81
C LEU A 109 -13.67 22.70 -18.21
N GLY A 110 -14.79 22.03 -18.46
CA GLY A 110 -15.53 22.12 -19.72
C GLY A 110 -14.86 21.41 -20.91
N HIS A 111 -13.90 20.52 -20.68
CA HIS A 111 -13.25 19.77 -21.74
C HIS A 111 -14.21 18.75 -22.36
N LYS A 112 -14.40 18.82 -23.68
CA LYS A 112 -15.31 17.95 -24.45
C LYS A 112 -14.63 16.73 -25.08
N LYS A 113 -13.31 16.76 -25.19
CA LYS A 113 -12.47 15.69 -25.77
C LYS A 113 -11.26 15.51 -24.88
N VAL A 114 -11.04 14.29 -24.41
CA VAL A 114 -9.92 13.89 -23.55
C VAL A 114 -9.36 12.59 -24.10
N CYS A 115 -8.05 12.45 -24.12
CA CYS A 115 -7.35 11.22 -24.52
C CYS A 115 -6.74 10.58 -23.26
N VAL A 116 -6.88 9.27 -23.15
CA VAL A 116 -6.21 8.47 -22.12
C VAL A 116 -5.01 7.80 -22.77
N VAL A 117 -3.85 7.88 -22.13
CA VAL A 117 -2.64 7.14 -22.50
C VAL A 117 -2.35 6.20 -21.35
N ASP A 118 -2.26 4.90 -21.64
CA ASP A 118 -2.02 3.80 -20.72
C ASP A 118 -0.92 2.90 -21.31
#